data_AF-A0A1Q7W6A0-F1
#
_entry.id   AF-A0A1Q7W6A0-F1
#
_cell.length_a   1.000
_cell.length_b   1.000
_cell.length_c   1.000
_cell.angle_alpha   90.00
_cell.angle_beta   90.00
_cell.angle_gamma   90.00
#
_symmetry.space_group_name_H-M   'P 1'
#
loop_
_entity.id
_entity.type
_entity.pdbx_description
1 polymer ?
#
loop_
_entity_poly.entity_id
_entity_poly.type
_entity_poly.pdbx_seq_one_letter_code
_entity_poly.pdbx_strand_id
1 'polypeptide(L)'
;MIETIAAHLMQFGKGEDGVIFSAESGKKLRYSNFRRRTSVPAVAKVAGLPSKTGVHALRHTYASILGECGEQPKAIQERLGHASITETMNTYGHLFPSSAERTRAVLGSALVFTPRGDEMCTTKDAEEAA
;
A
#
# COMPACT_ATOMS: atom_id res chain seq x y z
N MET A 1 -2.92 -2.41 -18.59
CA MET A 1 -4.26 -2.19 -17.98
C MET A 1 -5.21 -1.49 -18.95
N ILE A 2 -4.83 -0.36 -19.57
CA ILE A 2 -5.67 0.35 -20.55
C ILE A 2 -6.05 -0.55 -21.74
N GLU A 3 -5.09 -1.32 -22.26
CA GLU A 3 -5.32 -2.27 -23.37
C GLU A 3 -6.38 -3.31 -23.04
N THR A 4 -6.38 -3.85 -21.82
CA THR A 4 -7.37 -4.83 -21.37
C THR A 4 -8.77 -4.22 -21.31
N ILE A 5 -8.88 -2.99 -20.84
CA ILE A 5 -10.16 -2.26 -20.82
C ILE A 5 -10.61 -1.95 -22.24
N ALA A 6 -9.70 -1.52 -23.12
CA ALA A 6 -10.03 -1.27 -24.52
C ALA A 6 -10.53 -2.54 -25.22
N ALA A 7 -9.86 -3.67 -25.05
CA ALA A 7 -10.28 -4.97 -25.57
C ALA A 7 -11.66 -5.37 -25.04
N HIS A 8 -11.91 -5.17 -23.74
CA HIS A 8 -13.23 -5.40 -23.14
C HIS A 8 -14.32 -4.54 -23.79
N LEU A 9 -14.07 -3.25 -23.97
CA LEU A 9 -15.01 -2.33 -24.59
C LEU A 9 -15.25 -2.65 -26.07
N MET A 10 -14.24 -3.14 -26.79
CA MET A 10 -14.40 -3.61 -28.17
C MET A 10 -15.26 -4.88 -28.25
N GLN A 11 -15.09 -5.79 -27.29
CA GLN A 11 -15.80 -7.07 -27.29
C GLN A 11 -17.23 -6.97 -26.78
N PHE A 12 -17.47 -6.21 -25.72
CA PHE A 12 -18.75 -6.18 -25.00
C PHE A 12 -19.51 -4.85 -25.13
N GLY A 13 -18.88 -3.81 -25.69
CA GLY A 13 -19.44 -2.47 -25.75
C GLY A 13 -19.48 -1.75 -24.39
N LYS A 14 -20.13 -0.58 -24.36
CA LYS A 14 -20.43 0.14 -23.11
C LYS A 14 -21.87 -0.15 -22.70
N GLY A 15 -22.11 -0.25 -21.39
CA GLY A 15 -23.45 -0.32 -20.83
C GLY A 15 -24.19 1.03 -20.87
N GLU A 16 -25.42 1.03 -20.34
CA GLU A 16 -26.18 2.25 -20.05
C GLU A 16 -25.32 3.22 -19.21
N ASP A 17 -25.51 4.53 -19.41
CA ASP A 17 -24.73 5.61 -18.77
C ASP A 17 -23.20 5.52 -18.98
N GLY A 18 -22.73 4.75 -19.96
CA GLY A 18 -21.29 4.62 -20.25
C GLY A 18 -20.53 3.73 -19.26
N VAL A 19 -21.23 2.86 -18.53
CA VAL A 19 -20.61 1.89 -17.61
C VAL A 19 -19.69 0.94 -18.37
N ILE A 20 -18.46 0.78 -17.89
CA ILE A 20 -17.46 -0.12 -18.51
C ILE A 20 -17.82 -1.59 -18.31
N PHE A 21 -18.26 -1.96 -17.09
CA PHE A 21 -18.65 -3.33 -16.74
C PHE A 21 -20.14 -3.40 -16.44
N SER A 22 -20.92 -3.90 -17.38
CA SER A 22 -22.38 -4.03 -17.29
C SER A 22 -22.81 -5.49 -17.16
N ALA A 23 -24.06 -5.69 -16.73
CA ALA A 23 -24.74 -6.96 -16.94
C ALA A 23 -25.06 -7.14 -18.45
N GLU A 24 -25.41 -8.35 -18.86
CA GLU A 24 -25.82 -8.65 -20.23
C GLU A 24 -26.97 -7.75 -20.73
N SER A 25 -27.82 -7.27 -19.83
CA SER A 25 -28.88 -6.31 -20.13
C SER A 25 -28.41 -4.86 -20.32
N GLY A 26 -27.10 -4.58 -20.27
CA GLY A 26 -26.52 -3.23 -20.35
C GLY A 26 -26.55 -2.44 -19.04
N LYS A 27 -27.27 -2.91 -18.03
CA LYS A 27 -27.43 -2.22 -16.73
C LYS A 27 -26.22 -2.40 -15.81
N LYS A 28 -26.12 -1.54 -14.79
CA LYS A 28 -25.09 -1.62 -13.73
C LYS A 28 -25.06 -2.99 -13.05
N LEU A 29 -23.85 -3.51 -12.82
CA LEU A 29 -23.65 -4.76 -12.08
C LEU A 29 -24.09 -4.59 -10.62
N ARG A 30 -25.08 -5.39 -10.20
CA ARG A 30 -25.49 -5.44 -8.79
C ARG A 30 -24.47 -6.24 -7.99
N TYR A 31 -23.99 -5.69 -6.87
CA TYR A 31 -22.96 -6.32 -6.03
C TYR A 31 -23.31 -7.76 -5.60
N SER A 32 -24.57 -8.02 -5.21
CA SER A 32 -24.99 -9.37 -4.79
C SER A 32 -24.95 -10.39 -5.92
N ASN A 33 -25.28 -9.97 -7.15
CA ASN A 33 -25.19 -10.82 -8.33
C ASN A 33 -23.74 -10.99 -8.77
N PHE A 34 -22.97 -9.91 -8.75
CA PHE A 34 -21.53 -9.95 -8.97
C PHE A 34 -20.92 -10.96 -8.00
N ARG A 35 -20.96 -10.76 -6.68
CA ARG A 35 -20.34 -11.69 -5.71
C ARG A 35 -20.73 -13.17 -5.90
N ARG A 36 -21.96 -13.47 -6.34
CA ARG A 36 -22.41 -14.85 -6.62
C ARG A 36 -21.96 -15.40 -7.97
N ARG A 37 -21.88 -14.55 -9.00
CA ARG A 37 -21.64 -14.93 -10.40
C ARG A 37 -20.22 -14.63 -10.88
N THR A 38 -19.49 -13.73 -10.22
CA THR A 38 -18.11 -13.43 -10.59
C THR A 38 -17.30 -14.69 -10.36
N SER A 39 -16.41 -14.96 -11.30
CA SER A 39 -15.51 -16.10 -11.27
C SER A 39 -14.52 -16.05 -10.10
N VAL A 40 -14.47 -15.03 -9.24
CA VAL A 40 -13.46 -14.93 -8.17
C VAL A 40 -13.41 -16.16 -7.26
N PRO A 41 -14.53 -16.72 -6.74
CA PRO A 41 -14.47 -17.97 -5.98
C PRO A 41 -14.06 -19.18 -6.84
N ALA A 42 -14.45 -19.21 -8.11
CA ALA A 42 -14.09 -20.29 -9.03
C ALA A 42 -12.60 -20.25 -9.41
N VAL A 43 -12.07 -19.06 -9.70
CA VAL A 43 -10.65 -18.77 -9.95
C VAL A 43 -9.85 -19.03 -8.69
N ALA A 44 -10.33 -18.61 -7.52
CA ALA A 44 -9.70 -18.93 -6.24
C ALA A 44 -9.60 -20.44 -6.05
N LYS A 45 -10.67 -21.20 -6.34
CA LYS A 45 -10.64 -22.67 -6.28
C LYS A 45 -9.62 -23.27 -7.23
N VAL A 46 -9.59 -22.83 -8.49
CA VAL A 46 -8.62 -23.31 -9.50
C VAL A 46 -7.19 -22.95 -9.09
N ALA A 47 -6.99 -21.80 -8.45
CA ALA A 47 -5.70 -21.34 -7.93
C ALA A 47 -5.33 -21.95 -6.57
N GLY A 48 -6.14 -22.87 -6.01
CA GLY A 48 -5.87 -23.50 -4.71
C GLY A 48 -6.01 -22.56 -3.50
N LEU A 49 -6.68 -21.41 -3.66
CA LEU A 49 -6.90 -20.44 -2.60
C LEU A 49 -8.12 -20.81 -1.73
N PRO A 50 -8.18 -20.33 -0.47
CA PRO A 50 -9.31 -20.57 0.41
C PRO A 50 -10.65 -20.22 -0.23
N SER A 51 -11.70 -21.01 0.03
CA SER A 51 -13.03 -20.82 -0.56
C SER A 51 -13.69 -19.47 -0.23
N LYS A 52 -13.23 -18.80 0.83
CA LYS A 52 -13.67 -17.46 1.23
C LYS A 52 -12.90 -16.32 0.53
N THR A 53 -11.98 -16.64 -0.37
CA THR A 53 -11.21 -15.65 -1.14
C THR A 53 -12.14 -14.93 -2.11
N GLY A 54 -12.42 -13.67 -1.82
CA GLY A 54 -13.25 -12.79 -2.64
C GLY A 54 -12.49 -11.56 -3.11
N VAL A 55 -13.19 -10.62 -3.74
CA VAL A 55 -12.60 -9.37 -4.24
C VAL A 55 -11.93 -8.52 -3.15
N HIS A 56 -12.39 -8.61 -1.90
CA HIS A 56 -11.72 -7.94 -0.78
C HIS A 56 -10.35 -8.53 -0.46
N ALA A 57 -10.14 -9.84 -0.67
CA ALA A 57 -8.82 -10.43 -0.49
C ALA A 57 -7.81 -9.79 -1.45
N LEU A 58 -8.18 -9.57 -2.71
CA LEU A 58 -7.33 -8.86 -3.68
C LEU A 58 -6.96 -7.44 -3.22
N ARG A 59 -7.91 -6.73 -2.60
CA ARG A 59 -7.67 -5.39 -2.03
C ARG A 59 -6.69 -5.45 -0.86
N HIS A 60 -6.83 -6.45 0.03
CA HIS A 60 -5.88 -6.66 1.12
C HIS A 60 -4.49 -7.03 0.59
N THR A 61 -4.41 -7.89 -0.44
CA THR A 61 -3.14 -8.24 -1.08
C THR A 61 -2.45 -7.00 -1.68
N TYR A 62 -3.20 -6.15 -2.37
CA TYR A 62 -2.67 -4.89 -2.90
C TYR A 62 -2.09 -3.99 -1.80
N ALA A 63 -2.83 -3.78 -0.71
CA ALA A 63 -2.35 -2.98 0.42
C ALA A 63 -1.13 -3.61 1.12
N SER A 64 -1.11 -4.94 1.22
CA SER A 64 -0.01 -5.70 1.83
C SER A 64 1.29 -5.54 1.05
N ILE A 65 1.22 -5.68 -0.28
CA ILE A 65 2.37 -5.48 -1.16
C ILE A 65 2.91 -4.05 -1.04
N LEU A 66 2.03 -3.04 -1.06
CA LEU A 66 2.47 -1.65 -0.91
C LEU A 66 3.13 -1.39 0.45
N GLY A 67 2.57 -1.93 1.53
CA GLY A 67 3.14 -1.82 2.87
C GLY A 67 4.52 -2.48 2.97
N GLU A 68 4.67 -3.68 2.41
CA GLU A 68 5.94 -4.42 2.38
C GLU A 68 7.00 -3.72 1.53
N CYS A 69 6.61 -3.09 0.42
CA CYS A 69 7.49 -2.24 -0.39
C CYS A 69 7.84 -0.90 0.29
N GLY A 70 7.34 -0.61 1.49
CA GLY A 70 7.66 0.58 2.26
C GLY A 70 6.91 1.84 1.83
N GLU A 71 5.81 1.71 1.09
CA GLU A 71 4.98 2.85 0.67
C GLU A 71 4.39 3.57 1.90
N GLN A 72 4.19 4.88 1.78
CA GLN A 72 3.66 5.69 2.87
C GLN A 72 2.17 5.36 3.15
N PRO A 73 1.74 5.25 4.43
CA PRO A 73 0.35 4.94 4.78
C PRO A 73 -0.68 5.88 4.15
N LYS A 74 -0.31 7.15 3.97
CA LYS A 74 -1.17 8.16 3.35
C LYS A 74 -1.42 7.90 1.85
N ALA A 75 -0.40 7.51 1.11
CA ALA A 75 -0.55 7.13 -0.30
C ALA A 75 -1.38 5.84 -0.44
N ILE A 76 -1.18 4.88 0.46
CA ILE A 76 -2.02 3.67 0.51
C ILE A 76 -3.47 4.04 0.79
N GLN A 77 -3.75 4.92 1.76
CA GLN A 77 -5.10 5.42 2.05
C GLN A 77 -5.77 6.01 0.80
N GLU A 78 -5.06 6.87 0.07
CA GLU A 78 -5.57 7.54 -1.14
C GLU A 78 -5.82 6.55 -2.28
N ARG A 79 -4.88 5.63 -2.53
CA ARG A 79 -5.03 4.58 -3.56
C ARG A 79 -6.18 3.63 -3.25
N LEU A 80 -6.40 3.36 -1.97
CA LEU A 80 -7.54 2.56 -1.52
C LEU A 80 -8.85 3.37 -1.55
N GLY A 81 -8.79 4.70 -1.45
CA GLY A 81 -9.96 5.56 -1.34
C GLY A 81 -10.64 5.47 0.03
N HIS A 82 -9.87 5.22 1.10
CA HIS A 82 -10.41 5.29 2.46
C HIS A 82 -10.64 6.74 2.89
N ALA A 83 -11.79 7.00 3.49
CA ALA A 83 -12.17 8.35 3.91
C ALA A 83 -11.23 8.87 5.02
N SER A 84 -10.78 7.98 5.90
CA SER A 84 -9.87 8.31 7.00
C SER A 84 -8.57 7.50 6.98
N ILE A 85 -7.51 8.10 7.51
CA ILE A 85 -6.25 7.38 7.76
C ILE A 85 -6.45 6.32 8.85
N THR A 86 -7.35 6.56 9.80
CA THR A 86 -7.69 5.62 10.88
C THR A 86 -8.20 4.28 10.34
N GLU A 87 -9.08 4.26 9.33
CA GLU A 87 -9.50 3.02 8.67
C GLU A 87 -8.32 2.22 8.11
N THR A 88 -7.38 2.94 7.48
CA THR A 88 -6.18 2.35 6.89
C THR A 88 -5.27 1.80 7.98
N MET A 89 -4.98 2.57 9.02
CA MET A 89 -4.07 2.17 10.10
C MET A 89 -4.66 1.08 11.00
N ASN A 90 -5.97 1.07 11.23
CA ASN A 90 -6.63 -0.01 11.97
C ASN A 90 -6.52 -1.35 11.22
N THR A 91 -6.59 -1.31 9.88
CA THR A 91 -6.57 -2.53 9.05
C THR A 91 -5.15 -2.97 8.72
N TYR A 92 -4.25 -2.04 8.39
CA TYR A 92 -2.94 -2.31 7.78
C TYR A 92 -1.77 -1.81 8.63
N GLY A 93 -2.01 -1.20 9.80
CA GLY A 93 -0.97 -0.61 10.64
C GLY A 93 0.16 -1.57 11.00
N HIS A 94 -0.17 -2.85 11.16
CA HIS A 94 0.76 -3.93 11.48
C HIS A 94 1.75 -4.25 10.35
N LEU A 95 1.50 -3.79 9.13
CA LEU A 95 2.42 -3.97 7.98
C LEU A 95 3.58 -2.99 8.00
N PHE A 96 3.47 -1.89 8.77
CA PHE A 96 4.49 -0.86 8.77
C PHE A 96 5.49 -1.09 9.91
N PRO A 97 6.80 -0.95 9.66
CA PRO A 97 7.81 -1.10 10.69
C PRO A 97 7.61 -0.09 11.81
N SER A 98 8.05 -0.44 13.03
CA SER A 98 7.91 0.44 14.19
C SER A 98 8.52 1.82 13.88
N SER A 99 7.81 2.89 14.25
CA SER A 99 8.27 4.25 13.98
C SER A 99 9.61 4.53 14.65
N ALA A 100 9.81 4.01 15.87
CA ALA A 100 11.03 4.20 16.64
C ALA A 100 12.28 3.66 15.93
N GLU A 101 12.18 2.47 15.32
CA GLU A 101 13.31 1.82 14.67
C GLU A 101 13.69 2.50 13.35
N ARG A 102 12.68 2.90 12.56
CA ARG A 102 12.89 3.75 11.37
C ARG A 102 13.49 5.10 11.72
N THR A 103 12.96 5.78 12.74
CA THR A 103 13.49 7.08 13.18
C THR A 103 14.94 6.97 13.62
N ARG A 104 15.30 5.93 14.38
CA ARG A 104 16.70 5.68 14.77
C ARG A 104 17.61 5.44 13.57
N ALA A 105 17.18 4.61 12.62
CA ALA A 105 17.98 4.32 11.42
C ALA A 105 18.22 5.57 10.57
N VAL A 106 17.18 6.38 10.35
CA VAL A 106 17.28 7.63 9.58
C VAL A 106 18.15 8.67 10.29
N LEU A 107 17.98 8.84 11.60
CA LEU A 107 18.83 9.75 12.36
C LEU A 107 20.29 9.28 12.37
N GLY A 108 20.54 7.98 12.58
CA GLY A 108 21.89 7.41 12.57
C GLY A 108 22.60 7.59 11.24
N SER A 109 21.91 7.45 10.11
CA SER A 109 22.50 7.67 8.78
C SER A 109 22.69 9.15 8.45
N ALA A 110 21.77 10.03 8.86
CA ALA A 110 21.86 11.46 8.62
C ALA A 110 22.89 12.15 9.52
N LEU A 111 23.11 11.63 10.73
CA LEU A 111 23.97 12.20 11.75
C LEU A 111 25.35 11.53 11.81
N VAL A 112 25.83 10.90 10.72
CA VAL A 112 27.23 10.45 10.64
C VAL A 112 28.14 11.67 10.79
N PHE A 113 28.51 11.93 12.04
CA PHE A 113 29.43 12.97 12.42
C PHE A 113 30.79 12.53 11.90
N THR A 114 31.19 13.07 10.75
CA THR A 114 32.60 13.03 10.39
C THR A 114 33.26 13.98 11.36
N PRO A 115 34.14 13.54 12.27
CA PRO A 115 34.89 14.48 13.09
C PRO A 115 35.64 15.38 12.13
N ARG A 116 35.21 16.64 12.05
CA ARG A 116 35.98 17.68 11.37
C ARG A 116 37.25 17.76 12.21
N GLY A 117 38.38 17.37 11.61
CA GLY A 117 39.67 17.42 12.26
C GLY A 117 40.06 18.87 12.51
N ASP A 118 39.50 19.46 13.56
CA ASP A 118 40.04 20.63 14.22
C ASP A 118 40.53 20.16 15.59
N GLU A 119 41.79 20.48 15.85
CA GLU A 119 42.60 20.05 16.98
C GLU A 119 41.81 20.08 18.30
N MET A 120 41.84 18.95 19.01
CA MET A 120 41.49 18.92 20.42
C MET A 120 42.40 19.92 21.14
N CYS A 121 41.87 21.05 21.56
CA CYS A 121 42.49 21.91 22.56
C CYS A 121 42.57 21.09 23.84
N THR A 122 43.65 20.33 24.01
CA THR A 122 43.97 19.67 25.26
C THR A 122 44.35 20.76 26.24
N THR A 123 43.47 21.04 27.19
CA THR A 123 43.79 21.85 28.37
C THR A 123 44.89 21.14 29.16
N LYS A 124 46.15 21.42 28.85
CA LYS A 124 47.30 20.90 29.58
C LYS A 124 48.32 21.98 29.91
N ASP A 125 47.87 23.19 30.26
CA ASP A 125 48.75 24.25 30.78
C ASP A 125 48.01 25.10 31.85
N ALA A 126 47.61 24.47 32.97
CA ALA A 126 47.09 25.20 34.14
C ALA A 126 47.60 24.65 35.49
N GLU A 127 48.77 24.00 35.50
CA GLU A 127 49.40 23.55 36.73
C GLU A 127 50.93 23.67 36.63
N GLU A 128 51.43 24.91 36.54
CA GLU A 128 52.76 25.30 37.07
C GLU A 128 52.93 26.82 36.97
N ALA A 129 52.50 27.54 37.98
CA ALA A 129 53.05 28.85 38.34
C ALA A 129 52.88 29.04 39.84
N ALA A 130 54.02 29.05 40.51
CA ALA A 130 54.24 29.26 41.93
C ALA A 130 53.69 30.60 42.45
#